data_AF-A0A0B1T0H3-F1
#
_entry.id   AF-A0A0B1T0H3-F1
#
_cell.length_a   1.000
_cell.length_b   1.000
_cell.length_c   1.000
_cell.angle_alpha   90.00
_cell.angle_beta   90.00
_cell.angle_gamma   90.00
#
_symmetry.space_group_name_H-M   'P 1'
#
loop_
_entity.id
_entity.type
_entity.pdbx_description
1 polymer ?
#
loop_
_entity_poly.entity_id
_entity_poly.type
_entity_poly.pdbx_seq_one_letter_code
_entity_poly.pdbx_strand_id
1 'polypeptide(L)' 'MDYALQAYVSGVLTGEVAAGLFLQPFRKSKRIRTAFSPSQLLQLERAFEGNHYVVGTERKQLANRLALSETQVRGR' A
#
# COMPACT_ATOMS: atom_id res chain seq x y z
N MET A 1 18.44 -34.12 -19.73
CA MET A 1 17.68 -32.95 -19.23
C MET A 1 16.78 -33.34 -18.05
N ASP A 2 17.04 -34.48 -17.42
CA ASP A 2 16.04 -35.22 -16.66
C ASP A 2 16.22 -35.08 -15.14
N TYR A 3 17.40 -34.63 -14.69
CA TYR A 3 17.72 -34.46 -13.28
C TYR A 3 17.02 -33.25 -12.62
N ALA A 4 16.82 -32.16 -13.38
CA ALA A 4 16.22 -30.93 -12.83
C ALA A 4 14.73 -31.10 -12.50
N LEU A 5 13.98 -31.81 -13.35
CA LEU A 5 12.57 -32.12 -13.08
C LEU A 5 12.42 -33.12 -11.94
N GLN A 6 13.31 -34.13 -11.87
CA GLN A 6 13.31 -35.09 -10.77
C GLN A 6 13.58 -34.42 -9.42
N ALA A 7 14.53 -33.47 -9.37
CA ALA A 7 14.83 -32.70 -8.17
C ALA A 7 13.69 -31.76 -7.77
N TYR A 8 13.01 -31.13 -8.73
CA TYR A 8 11.85 -30.27 -8.44
C TYR A 8 10.67 -31.06 -7.87
N VAL A 9 10.31 -32.20 -8.49
CA VAL A 9 9.22 -33.07 -8.00
C VAL A 9 9.56 -33.63 -6.62
N SER A 10 10.82 -34.02 -6.39
CA SER A 10 11.30 -34.46 -5.08
C SER A 10 11.20 -33.33 -4.04
N GLY A 11 11.62 -32.11 -4.37
CA GLY A 11 11.56 -30.94 -3.48
C GLY A 11 10.14 -30.47 -3.16
N VAL A 12 9.18 -30.67 -4.08
CA VAL A 12 7.75 -30.42 -3.87
C VAL A 12 7.14 -31.46 -2.92
N LEU A 13 7.50 -32.74 -3.08
CA LEU A 13 7.04 -33.83 -2.22
C LEU A 13 7.64 -33.77 -0.81
N THR A 14 8.90 -33.33 -0.67
CA THR A 14 9.56 -33.13 0.63
C THR A 14 9.11 -31.86 1.36
N GLY A 15 8.25 -31.03 0.75
CA GLY A 15 7.74 -29.80 1.35
C GLY A 15 8.78 -28.69 1.54
N GLU A 16 10.04 -28.92 1.15
CA GLU A 16 11.14 -27.96 1.30
C GLU A 16 10.92 -26.70 0.45
N VAL A 17 10.35 -26.86 -0.76
CA VAL A 17 9.99 -25.72 -1.63
C VAL A 17 8.69 -25.02 -1.17
N ALA A 18 7.77 -25.77 -0.55
CA ALA A 18 6.54 -25.22 0.00
C ALA A 18 6.83 -24.37 1.25
N ALA A 19 7.79 -24.81 2.08
CA ALA A 19 8.29 -24.06 3.22
C ALA A 19 8.86 -22.70 2.80
N GLY A 20 9.56 -22.60 1.66
CA GLY A 20 10.07 -21.33 1.13
C GLY A 20 9.00 -20.31 0.72
N LEU A 21 7.79 -20.78 0.38
CA LEU A 21 6.64 -19.94 0.05
C LEU A 21 5.78 -19.59 1.28
N PHE A 22 5.68 -20.51 2.25
CA PHE A 22 4.77 -20.40 3.39
C PHE A 22 5.42 -19.81 4.65
N LEU A 23 6.73 -20.05 4.85
CA LEU A 23 7.49 -19.58 6.01
C LEU A 23 8.23 -18.28 5.71
N GLN A 24 7.54 -17.28 5.17
CA GLN A 24 8.04 -15.91 5.21
C GLN A 24 7.38 -15.18 6.40
N PRO A 25 7.90 -15.28 7.64
CA PRO A 25 7.27 -14.72 8.84
C PRO A 25 7.34 -13.19 8.85
N PHE A 26 7.84 -12.57 7.77
CA PHE A 26 8.19 -11.15 7.69
C PHE A 26 7.70 -10.46 6.41
N ARG A 27 6.70 -11.00 5.69
CA ARG A 27 5.98 -10.20 4.70
C ARG A 27 5.18 -9.15 5.46
N LYS A 28 5.79 -7.98 5.72
CA LYS A 28 5.14 -6.81 6.32
C LYS A 28 3.78 -6.65 5.66
N SER A 29 2.72 -6.69 6.48
CA SER A 29 1.35 -6.56 6.01
C SER A 29 1.26 -5.40 5.03
N LYS A 30 0.82 -5.70 3.80
CA LYS A 30 0.69 -4.68 2.75
C LYS A 30 -0.35 -3.69 3.24
N ARG A 31 0.06 -2.43 3.43
CA ARG A 31 -0.89 -1.38 3.84
C ARG A 31 -2.02 -1.34 2.82
N ILE A 32 -3.24 -1.57 3.31
CA ILE A 32 -4.45 -1.43 2.50
C ILE A 32 -4.52 0.01 2.01
N ARG A 33 -4.74 0.20 0.71
CA ARG A 33 -4.94 1.53 0.15
C ARG A 33 -6.20 2.11 0.77
N THR A 34 -6.10 3.32 1.30
CA THR A 34 -7.26 4.06 1.80
C THR A 34 -8.02 4.62 0.60
N ALA A 35 -9.33 4.38 0.55
CA ALA A 35 -10.23 5.06 -0.37
C ALA A 35 -10.79 6.31 0.31
N PHE A 36 -10.90 7.42 -0.43
CA PHE A 36 -11.56 8.63 0.03
C PHE A 36 -13.05 8.57 -0.31
N SER A 37 -13.89 9.17 0.54
CA SER A 37 -15.30 9.37 0.20
C SER A 37 -15.43 10.35 -0.98
N PRO A 38 -16.55 10.31 -1.73
CA PRO A 38 -16.80 11.28 -2.80
C PRO A 38 -16.73 12.75 -2.32
N SER A 39 -17.22 13.03 -1.11
CA SER A 39 -17.14 14.36 -0.50
C SER A 39 -15.71 14.78 -0.17
N GLN A 40 -14.86 13.85 0.27
CA GLN A 40 -13.45 14.13 0.53
C GLN A 40 -12.71 14.44 -0.76
N LEU A 41 -12.96 13.71 -1.84
CA LEU A 41 -12.36 13.96 -3.16
C LEU A 41 -12.69 15.38 -3.66
N LEU A 42 -13.97 15.76 -3.63
CA LEU A 42 -14.40 17.09 -4.07
C LEU A 42 -13.75 18.22 -3.24
N GLN A 43 -13.62 18.03 -1.92
CA GLN A 43 -12.97 19.03 -1.07
C GLN A 43 -11.46 19.09 -1.30
N LEU A 44 -10.81 17.98 -1.61
CA LEU A 44 -9.40 17.95 -2.02
C LEU A 44 -9.25 18.69 -3.35
N GLU A 45 -10.04 18.36 -4.38
CA GLU A 45 -10.01 19.03 -5.69
C GLU A 45 -10.10 20.56 -5.54
N ARG A 46 -11.09 21.04 -4.77
CA ARG A 46 -11.25 22.48 -4.48
C ARG A 46 -10.05 23.07 -3.75
N ALA A 47 -9.47 22.35 -2.79
CA ALA A 47 -8.32 22.82 -2.04
C ALA A 47 -7.05 22.92 -2.91
N PHE A 48 -6.98 22.16 -4.01
CA PHE A 48 -5.84 22.12 -4.93
C PHE A 48 -6.07 22.89 -6.24
N GLU A 49 -7.28 23.43 -6.49
CA GLU A 49 -7.70 24.03 -7.76
C GLU A 49 -6.82 25.24 -8.20
N GLY A 50 -6.46 26.11 -7.26
CA GLY A 50 -5.63 27.30 -7.54
C GLY A 50 -4.14 27.13 -7.19
N ASN A 51 -3.82 26.21 -6.29
CA ASN A 51 -2.45 25.90 -5.89
C ASN A 51 -2.33 24.40 -5.60
N HIS A 52 -1.56 23.70 -6.43
CA HIS A 52 -1.34 22.26 -6.29
C HIS A 52 -0.51 21.86 -5.06
N TYR A 53 -0.09 22.83 -4.24
CA TYR A 53 0.72 22.60 -3.04
C TYR A 53 0.12 23.24 -1.80
N VAL A 54 -0.36 22.40 -0.88
CA VAL A 54 -0.79 22.85 0.46
C VAL A 54 0.40 22.83 1.43
N VAL A 55 0.75 23.98 1.99
CA VAL A 55 1.88 24.14 2.93
C VAL A 55 1.50 23.82 4.37
N GLY A 56 2.49 23.57 5.24
CA GLY A 56 2.32 22.85 6.52
C GLY A 56 1.10 23.22 7.36
N THR A 57 0.84 24.51 7.58
CA THR A 57 -0.33 24.97 8.36
C THR A 57 -1.65 24.69 7.67
N GLU A 58 -1.76 25.04 6.39
CA GLU A 58 -2.96 24.79 5.58
C GLU A 58 -3.22 23.28 5.44
N ARG A 59 -2.16 22.48 5.32
CA ARG A 59 -2.23 21.02 5.22
C ARG A 59 -2.76 20.41 6.51
N LYS A 60 -2.27 20.85 7.66
CA LYS A 60 -2.79 20.43 8.98
C LYS A 60 -4.29 20.71 9.11
N GLN A 61 -4.71 21.91 8.72
CA GLN A 61 -6.11 22.30 8.79
C GLN A 61 -6.99 21.50 7.82
N LEU A 62 -6.52 21.25 6.59
CA LEU A 62 -7.24 20.45 5.61
C LEU A 62 -7.34 18.98 6.06
N ALA A 63 -6.26 18.41 6.57
CA ALA A 63 -6.22 17.06 7.13
C ALA A 63 -7.23 16.88 8.28
N ASN A 64 -7.24 17.80 9.25
CA ASN A 64 -8.18 17.77 10.37
C ASN A 64 -9.63 17.88 9.90
N ARG A 65 -9.94 18.78 8.96
CA ARG A 65 -11.31 18.97 8.43
C ARG A 65 -11.83 17.72 7.71
N LEU A 66 -10.95 17.00 7.00
CA LEU A 66 -11.31 15.82 6.24
C LEU A 66 -11.20 14.52 7.03
N ALA A 67 -10.79 14.57 8.31
CA ALA A 67 -10.42 13.40 9.11
C ALA A 67 -9.38 12.51 8.42
N LEU A 68 -8.36 13.13 7.82
CA LEU A 68 -7.23 12.49 7.15
C LEU A 68 -5.92 12.82 7.87
N SER A 69 -4.86 12.07 7.57
CA SER A 69 -3.50 12.46 7.95
C SER A 69 -2.90 13.45 6.95
N GLU A 70 -1.96 14.29 7.40
CA GLU A 70 -1.20 15.19 6.52
C GLU A 70 -0.51 14.45 5.37
N THR A 71 -0.09 13.19 5.60
CA THR A 71 0.50 12.33 4.57
C THR A 71 -0.52 11.90 3.51
N GLN A 72 -1.78 11.70 3.88
CA GLN A 72 -2.84 11.35 2.92
C GLN A 72 -3.25 12.55 2.05
N VAL A 73 -3.20 13.77 2.61
CA VAL A 73 -3.49 15.01 1.86
C VAL A 73 -2.44 15.27 0.77
N ARG A 74 -1.17 14.89 0.98
CA ARG A 74 -0.10 15.06 -0.04
C ARG A 74 -0.22 14.10 -1.23
N GLY A 75 -1.01 13.02 -1.09
CA GLY A 75 -0.91 11.87 -1.97
C GLY A 75 0.36 11.04 -1.69
N ARG A 76 0.29 9.73 -1.94
CA ARG A 76 1.45 8.84 -1.93
C ARG A 76 2.02 8.67 -3.32
#